data_AF-A0A0F9BB75-F1
#
_entry.id   AF-A0A0F9BB75-F1
#
_cell.length_a   1.000
_cell.length_b   1.000
_cell.length_c   1.000
_cell.angle_alpha   90.00
_cell.angle_beta   90.00
_cell.angle_gamma   90.00
#
_symmetry.space_group_name_H-M   'P 1'
#
loop_
_entity.id
_entity.type
_entity.pdbx_description
1 polymer ?
#
loop_
_entity_poly.entity_id
_entity_poly.type
_entity_poly.pdbx_seq_one_letter_code
_entity_poly.pdbx_strand_id
1 'polypeptide(L)' 'WGLPVIETTALTENTAIAGDYARHSGLHIRQGMEVLTGFVNDDFLKGLVTIRAGLRTAVVHYRPEAFTQITGI' A
#
# COMPACT_ATOMS: atom_id res chain seq x y z
N TRP A 1 -0.90 -24.89 -6.63
CA TRP A 1 -1.47 -23.85 -7.50
C TRP A 1 -0.44 -23.14 -8.40
N GLY A 2 0.87 -23.23 -8.14
CA GLY A 2 1.89 -22.66 -9.04
C GLY A 2 1.83 -21.13 -9.19
N LEU A 3 1.05 -20.46 -8.34
CA LEU A 3 0.87 -19.02 -8.30
C LEU A 3 1.78 -18.42 -7.22
N PRO A 4 2.31 -17.21 -7.43
CA PRO A 4 3.06 -16.51 -6.41
C PRO A 4 2.15 -16.19 -5.21
N VAL A 5 2.64 -16.46 -4.00
CA VAL A 5 1.96 -16.14 -2.75
C VAL A 5 2.70 -14.96 -2.10
N ILE A 6 1.93 -13.97 -1.65
CA ILE A 6 2.44 -12.79 -0.96
C ILE A 6 1.90 -12.84 0.46
N GLU A 7 2.79 -13.12 1.40
CA GLU A 7 2.48 -13.11 2.82
C GLU A 7 2.56 -11.67 3.35
N THR A 8 1.47 -11.20 3.95
CA THR A 8 1.39 -9.84 4.49
C THR A 8 0.54 -9.80 5.75
N THR A 9 0.94 -8.95 6.69
CA THR A 9 0.17 -8.66 7.91
C THR A 9 -1.02 -7.73 7.66
N ALA A 10 -1.19 -7.25 6.43
CA ALA A 10 -2.29 -6.37 6.07
C ALA A 10 -3.65 -7.10 5.95
N LEU A 11 -3.64 -8.41 5.71
CA LEU A 11 -4.86 -9.22 5.72
C LEU A 11 -5.14 -9.74 7.13
N THR A 12 -6.43 -9.83 7.47
CA THR A 12 -6.88 -10.46 8.71
C THR A 12 -6.61 -11.96 8.68
N GLU A 13 -6.45 -12.55 9.87
CA GLU A 13 -6.23 -14.00 10.02
C GLU A 13 -7.33 -14.81 9.31
N ASN A 14 -6.94 -15.96 8.74
CA ASN A 14 -7.81 -16.86 7.96
C ASN A 14 -8.48 -16.21 6.75
N THR A 15 -7.90 -15.14 6.19
CA THR A 15 -8.42 -14.44 5.01
C THR A 15 -7.37 -14.40 3.91
N ALA A 16 -7.74 -14.80 2.70
CA ALA A 16 -6.92 -14.63 1.50
C ALA A 16 -7.66 -13.82 0.43
N ILE A 17 -6.91 -13.08 -0.38
CA ILE A 17 -7.42 -12.45 -1.59
C ILE A 17 -6.73 -13.12 -2.77
N ALA A 18 -7.53 -13.69 -3.67
CA ALA A 18 -7.06 -14.32 -4.89
C ALA A 18 -7.57 -13.54 -6.11
N GLY A 19 -6.69 -13.28 -7.07
CA GLY A 19 -7.07 -12.64 -8.33
C GLY A 19 -5.89 -12.39 -9.26
N ASP A 20 -6.19 -12.03 -10.51
CA ASP A 20 -5.18 -11.71 -11.52
C ASP A 20 -4.77 -10.23 -11.42
N TYR A 21 -3.79 -9.97 -10.55
CA TYR A 21 -3.18 -8.64 -10.40
C TYR A 21 -2.28 -8.26 -11.58
N ALA A 22 -1.78 -9.23 -12.36
CA ALA A 22 -0.85 -8.98 -13.46
C ALA A 22 -1.54 -8.34 -14.67
N ARG A 23 -2.81 -8.66 -14.91
CA ARG A 23 -3.56 -8.15 -16.08
C ARG A 23 -4.72 -7.22 -15.73
N HIS A 24 -5.30 -7.34 -14.54
CA HIS A 24 -6.55 -6.64 -14.20
C HIS A 24 -6.41 -5.61 -13.08
N SER A 25 -5.17 -5.28 -12.69
CA SER A 25 -4.88 -4.18 -11.76
C SER A 25 -3.75 -3.28 -12.26
N GLY A 26 -3.81 -2.00 -11.93
CA GLY A 26 -2.74 -1.04 -12.21
C GLY A 26 -2.54 -0.09 -11.04
N LEU A 27 -1.29 0.06 -10.59
CA LEU A 27 -0.89 1.09 -9.64
C LEU A 27 -0.43 2.32 -10.41
N HIS A 28 -1.21 3.40 -10.32
CA HIS A 28 -0.90 4.68 -10.95
C HIS A 28 -0.25 5.61 -9.94
N ILE A 29 0.97 6.04 -10.21
CA ILE A 29 1.73 6.95 -9.35
C ILE A 29 1.56 8.38 -9.86
N ARG A 30 0.94 9.24 -9.06
CA ARG A 30 0.82 10.68 -9.34
C ARG A 30 2.04 11.44 -8.83
N GLN A 31 2.53 11.07 -7.66
CA GLN A 31 3.73 11.63 -7.04
C GLN A 31 4.45 10.47 -6.35
N GLY A 32 5.72 10.28 -6.68
CA GLY A 32 6.57 9.24 -6.09
C GLY A 32 6.83 9.49 -4.61
N MET A 33 7.70 8.67 -4.01
CA MET A 33 8.08 8.84 -2.62
C MET A 33 8.89 10.13 -2.46
N GLU A 34 8.39 11.06 -1.66
CA GLU A 34 9.08 12.28 -1.30
C GLU A 34 9.36 12.28 0.20
N VAL A 35 10.62 12.47 0.57
CA VAL A 35 11.06 12.56 1.97
C VAL A 35 11.41 14.01 2.25
N LEU A 36 10.58 14.65 3.07
CA LEU A 36 10.77 16.02 3.52
C LEU A 36 11.26 15.99 4.96
N THR A 37 12.30 16.78 5.24
CA THR A 37 12.83 16.96 6.59
C THR A 37 12.64 18.42 6.97
N GLY A 38 12.08 18.67 8.15
CA GLY A 38 11.82 20.03 8.60
C GLY A 38 11.56 20.13 10.10
N PHE A 39 11.29 21.35 10.54
CA PHE A 39 10.93 21.67 11.92
C PHE A 39 9.46 22.10 11.93
N VAL A 40 8.66 21.50 12.81
CA VAL A 40 7.26 21.86 12.98
C VAL A 40 7.11 22.50 14.37
N ASN A 41 6.56 23.72 14.44
CA ASN A 41 6.35 24.45 15.70
C ASN A 41 7.65 24.59 16.53
N ASP A 42 7.62 24.16 17.80
CA ASP A 42 8.73 24.29 18.76
C ASP A 42 9.79 23.20 18.62
N ASP A 43 9.78 22.40 17.54
CA ASP A 43 10.75 21.32 17.31
C ASP A 43 12.19 21.82 17.43
N PHE A 44 12.46 23.05 16.97
CA PHE A 44 13.80 23.64 17.08
C PHE A 44 14.21 23.92 18.54
N LEU A 45 13.28 24.35 19.39
CA LEU A 45 13.52 24.59 20.82
C LEU A 45 13.68 23.28 21.59
N LYS A 46 13.05 22.19 21.12
CA LYS A 46 13.11 20.85 21.72
C LYS A 46 14.22 19.97 21.15
N GLY A 47 14.99 20.47 20.17
CA GLY A 47 16.05 19.70 19.50
C GLY A 47 15.51 18.54 18.66
N LEU A 48 14.29 18.63 18.17
CA LEU A 48 13.62 17.61 17.35
C LEU A 48 13.73 17.94 15.87
N VAL A 49 13.75 16.90 15.04
CA VAL A 49 13.69 17.00 13.57
C VAL A 49 12.57 16.10 13.10
N THR A 50 11.62 16.66 12.36
CA THR A 50 10.48 15.91 11.84
C THR A 50 10.76 15.47 10.40
N ILE A 51 10.67 14.16 10.17
CA ILE A 51 10.80 13.55 8.84
C ILE A 51 9.41 13.10 8.39
N ARG A 52 8.99 13.58 7.21
CA ARG A 52 7.73 13.20 6.59
C ARG A 52 7.99 12.57 5.24
N ALA A 53 7.55 11.33 5.08
CA ALA A 53 7.49 10.65 3.78
C ALA A 53 6.07 10.73 3.22
N GLY A 54 5.93 11.21 1.99
CA GLY A 54 4.65 11.31 1.28
C GLY A 54 4.67 10.56 -0.05
N LEU A 55 3.59 9.85 -0.36
CA LEU A 55 3.38 9.18 -1.63
C LEU A 55 1.93 9.45 -2.09
N ARG A 56 1.73 9.72 -3.37
CA ARG A 56 0.38 9.88 -3.94
C ARG A 56 0.17 8.91 -5.09
N THR A 57 -0.64 7.91 -4.83
CA THR A 57 -0.94 6.82 -5.76
C THR A 57 -2.43 6.52 -5.79
N ALA A 58 -2.90 5.96 -6.89
CA ALA A 58 -4.22 5.36 -7.02
C ALA A 58 -4.09 3.94 -7.53
N VAL A 59 -4.82 3.00 -6.93
CA VAL A 59 -4.93 1.62 -7.41
C VAL A 59 -6.23 1.50 -8.20
N VAL A 60 -6.15 0.95 -9.41
CA VAL A 60 -7.30 0.75 -10.29
C VAL A 60 -7.47 -0.73 -10.57
N HIS A 61 -8.69 -1.23 -10.36
CA HIS A 61 -9.11 -2.57 -10.76
C HIS A 61 -9.96 -2.47 -12.02
N TYR A 62 -9.48 -3.04 -13.12
CA TYR A 62 -10.19 -2.95 -14.41
C TYR A 62 -11.33 -3.96 -14.53
N ARG A 63 -11.24 -5.09 -13.82
CA ARG A 63 -12.29 -6.12 -13.79
C ARG A 63 -12.50 -6.63 -12.35
N PRO A 64 -13.56 -6.19 -11.66
CA PRO A 64 -13.81 -6.60 -10.28
C PRO A 64 -14.00 -8.11 -10.09
N GLU A 65 -14.67 -8.78 -11.03
CA GLU A 65 -14.94 -10.22 -10.99
C GLU A 65 -13.68 -11.10 -11.03
N ALA A 66 -12.53 -10.54 -11.43
CA ALA A 66 -11.26 -11.26 -11.44
C ALA A 66 -10.62 -11.35 -10.04
N PHE A 67 -11.25 -10.78 -9.01
CA PHE A 67 -10.78 -10.77 -7.63
C PHE A 67 -11.84 -11.38 -6.72
N THR A 68 -11.39 -12.23 -5.80
CA THR A 68 -12.25 -12.82 -4.77
C THR A 68 -11.54 -12.80 -3.42
N GLN A 69 -12.32 -12.55 -2.38
CA GLN A 69 -11.88 -12.67 -1.00
C GLN A 69 -12.42 -13.99 -0.44
N ILE A 70 -11.52 -14.79 0.10
CA ILE A 70 -11.81 -16.10 0.68
C ILE A 70 -11.56 -15.99 2.18
N THR A 71 -12.52 -16.45 2.98
CA THR A 71 -12.41 -16.53 4.45
C THR A 71 -12.43 -17.98 4.90
N GLY A 72 -11.83 -18.26 6.05
CA GLY A 72 -11.77 -19.61 6.64
C GLY A 72 -10.69 -20.51 6.04
N ILE A 73 -9.58 -19.91 5.59
CA ILE A 73 -8.38 -20.65 5.14
C ILE A 73 -7.55 -21.13 6.30
#